data_AF-A0A851SK96-F1
#
_entry.id   AF-A0A851SK96-F1
#
_cell.length_a   1.000
_cell.length_b   1.000
_cell.length_c   1.000
_cell.angle_alpha   90.00
_cell.angle_beta   90.00
_cell.angle_gamma   90.00
#
_symmetry.space_group_name_H-M   'P 1'
#
loop_
_entity.id
_entity.type
_entity.pdbx_description
1 polymer ?
#
loop_
_entity_poly.entity_id
_entity_poly.type
_entity_poly.pdbx_seq_one_letter_code
_entity_poly.pdbx_strand_id
1 'polypeptide(L)'
;GLTVSVPGMEKALHQYTLEPSEKPFDMKTVPLATAPVFEQIAEIALVTSKPEKVAPSRQDIFQEQLAAIPEFKGLGHLFKSSEPVQLTEAETEYFVRCIKHIFPNHIVFQ
;
A
#
# COMPACT_ATOMS: atom_id res chain seq x y z
N GLY A 1 -10.49 -18.25 1.26
CA GLY A 1 -9.19 -18.14 1.96
C GLY A 1 -9.37 -17.25 3.18
N LEU A 2 -8.63 -17.49 4.26
CA LEU A 2 -8.68 -16.66 5.47
C LEU A 2 -8.13 -15.25 5.16
N THR A 3 -8.91 -14.20 5.37
CA THR A 3 -8.50 -12.80 5.18
C THR A 3 -7.97 -12.24 6.50
N VAL A 4 -6.67 -12.37 6.75
CA VAL A 4 -6.00 -11.80 7.93
C VAL A 4 -5.53 -10.38 7.66
N SER A 5 -5.42 -9.55 8.70
CA SER A 5 -4.84 -8.20 8.55
C SER A 5 -3.30 -8.26 8.48
N VAL A 6 -2.69 -7.45 7.60
CA VAL A 6 -1.21 -7.38 7.48
C VAL A 6 -0.55 -6.97 8.81
N PRO A 7 -1.02 -5.93 9.53
CA PRO A 7 -0.45 -5.58 10.83
C PRO A 7 -0.65 -6.66 11.90
N GLY A 8 -1.79 -7.36 11.87
CA GLY A 8 -2.06 -8.48 12.77
C GLY A 8 -1.13 -9.66 12.52
N MET A 9 -0.82 -9.94 11.25
CA MET A 9 0.12 -10.99 10.86
C MET A 9 1.55 -10.66 11.30
N GLU A 10 1.99 -9.41 11.11
CA GLU A 10 3.31 -8.95 11.56
C GLU A 10 3.48 -9.10 13.08
N LYS A 11 2.50 -8.63 13.86
CA LYS A 11 2.52 -8.74 15.33
C LYS A 11 2.54 -10.19 15.81
N ALA A 12 1.73 -11.05 15.18
CA ALA A 12 1.66 -12.47 15.54
C ALA A 12 2.97 -13.22 15.25
N LEU A 13 3.59 -12.95 14.09
CA LEU A 13 4.89 -13.54 13.74
C LEU A 13 6.00 -13.03 14.66
N HIS A 14 6.01 -11.74 14.98
CA HIS A 14 7.00 -11.18 15.90
C HIS A 14 6.91 -11.83 17.28
N GLN A 15 5.71 -11.94 17.86
CA GLN A 15 5.51 -12.61 19.15
C GLN A 15 5.98 -14.07 19.12
N TYR A 16 5.67 -14.80 18.05
CA TYR A 16 6.10 -16.18 17.88
C TYR A 16 7.62 -16.33 17.87
N THR A 17 8.36 -15.34 17.37
CA THR A 17 9.84 -15.37 17.39
C THR A 17 10.46 -15.02 18.75
N LEU A 18 9.71 -14.36 19.64
CA LEU A 18 10.18 -13.98 20.97
C LEU A 18 10.09 -15.14 21.97
N GLU A 19 9.18 -16.09 21.73
CA GLU A 19 8.97 -17.25 22.58
C GLU A 19 9.48 -18.52 21.87
N PRO A 20 10.50 -19.22 22.41
CA PRO A 20 10.95 -20.49 21.85
C PRO A 20 9.80 -21.50 21.81
N SER A 21 9.37 -21.87 20.61
CA SER A 21 8.25 -22.80 20.39
C SER A 21 8.64 -23.86 19.37
N GLU A 22 8.45 -25.13 19.76
CA GLU A 22 8.57 -26.30 18.88
C GLU A 22 7.30 -26.51 18.02
N LYS A 23 6.22 -25.76 18.31
CA LYS A 23 4.95 -25.86 17.58
C LYS A 23 4.93 -24.89 16.41
N PRO A 24 4.58 -25.33 15.18
CA PRO A 24 4.45 -24.45 14.02
C PRO A 24 3.47 -23.29 14.27
N PHE A 25 3.74 -22.15 13.63
CA PHE A 25 2.87 -20.99 13.66
C PHE A 25 1.46 -21.32 13.14
N ASP A 26 0.43 -21.07 13.95
CA ASP A 26 -0.96 -21.31 13.59
C ASP A 26 -1.62 -20.04 13.05
N MET A 27 -1.96 -20.04 11.76
CA MET A 27 -2.60 -18.91 11.07
C MET A 27 -3.95 -18.51 11.69
N LYS A 28 -4.62 -19.39 12.45
CA LYS A 28 -5.88 -19.09 13.15
C LYS A 28 -5.70 -18.17 14.35
N THR A 29 -4.47 -18.00 14.83
CA THR A 29 -4.13 -17.09 15.94
C THR A 29 -4.02 -15.64 15.48
N VAL A 30 -3.94 -15.40 14.16
CA VAL A 30 -3.86 -14.06 13.60
C VAL A 30 -5.24 -13.42 13.62
N PRO A 31 -5.42 -12.23 14.25
CA PRO A 31 -6.70 -11.53 14.24
C PRO A 31 -7.19 -11.27 12.81
N LEU A 32 -8.40 -11.74 12.52
CA LEU A 32 -9.10 -11.40 11.28
C LEU A 32 -9.28 -9.88 11.20
N ALA A 33 -9.17 -9.34 9.99
CA ALA A 33 -9.23 -7.89 9.77
C ALA A 33 -10.63 -7.33 10.11
N THR A 34 -10.82 -6.93 11.37
CA THR A 34 -11.92 -6.06 11.78
C THR A 34 -11.38 -4.96 12.67
N ALA A 35 -11.50 -3.74 12.14
CA ALA A 35 -11.31 -2.43 12.76
C ALA A 35 -9.87 -1.87 12.86
N PRO A 36 -9.70 -0.56 12.59
CA PRO A 36 -8.43 0.13 12.68
C PRO A 36 -8.02 0.26 14.14
N VAL A 37 -6.79 -0.12 14.47
CA VAL A 37 -6.20 0.22 15.77
C VAL A 37 -5.73 1.67 15.67
N PHE A 38 -6.64 2.59 15.95
CA PHE A 38 -6.30 3.96 16.30
C PHE A 38 -6.22 4.01 17.83
N GLU A 39 -5.01 3.99 18.37
CA GLU A 39 -4.77 4.40 19.75
C GLU A 39 -5.07 5.89 19.84
N GLN A 40 -6.29 6.25 20.22
CA GLN A 40 -6.58 7.54 20.83
C GLN A 40 -7.88 7.49 21.63
N ILE A 41 -7.71 7.81 22.90
CA ILE A 41 -8.74 8.03 23.91
C ILE A 41 -9.58 9.24 23.47
N ALA A 42 -10.88 9.05 23.17
CA ALA A 42 -11.97 9.97 23.50
C ALA A 42 -13.31 9.55 22.85
N GLU A 43 -14.30 9.37 23.72
CA GLU A 43 -15.73 9.69 23.60
C GLU A 43 -16.59 9.26 22.40
N ILE A 44 -17.65 8.56 22.80
CA ILE A 44 -18.92 8.24 22.16
C ILE A 44 -19.51 9.42 21.36
N ALA A 45 -19.77 9.22 20.07
CA ALA A 45 -20.92 9.82 19.38
C ALA A 45 -21.30 9.01 18.13
N LEU A 46 -22.55 8.53 18.12
CA LEU A 46 -23.25 7.98 16.97
C LEU A 46 -23.35 9.03 15.86
N VAL A 47 -22.81 8.74 14.67
CA VAL A 47 -23.16 9.48 13.45
C VAL A 47 -23.32 8.51 12.28
N THR A 48 -24.55 8.41 11.80
CA THR A 48 -24.97 7.81 10.55
C THR A 48 -24.21 8.46 9.38
N SER A 49 -23.25 7.77 8.77
CA SER A 49 -22.53 8.28 7.60
C SER A 49 -23.20 7.85 6.30
N LYS A 50 -23.52 8.87 5.48
CA LYS A 50 -23.86 8.76 4.06
C LYS A 50 -22.74 8.01 3.31
N PRO A 51 -22.99 7.40 2.14
CA PRO A 51 -21.93 6.79 1.34
C PRO A 51 -20.92 7.88 0.92
N GLU A 52 -19.81 7.96 1.64
CA GLU A 52 -18.69 8.82 1.29
C GLU A 52 -18.08 8.30 -0.01
N LYS A 53 -17.93 9.20 -0.99
CA LYS A 53 -17.16 8.90 -2.20
C LYS A 53 -15.72 8.70 -1.78
N VAL A 54 -15.27 7.45 -1.77
CA VAL A 54 -13.87 7.10 -1.52
C VAL A 54 -13.03 7.78 -2.60
N ALA A 55 -12.13 8.68 -2.18
CA ALA A 55 -11.20 9.32 -3.10
C ALA A 55 -10.28 8.24 -3.71
N PRO A 56 -9.94 8.33 -5.01
CA PRO A 56 -9.07 7.35 -5.65
C PRO A 56 -7.70 7.36 -4.98
N SER A 57 -7.13 6.17 -4.79
CA SER A 57 -5.78 6.06 -4.23
C SER A 57 -4.76 6.59 -5.23
N ARG A 58 -3.56 6.93 -4.75
CA ARG A 58 -2.44 7.32 -5.62
C ARG A 58 -2.11 6.26 -6.67
N GLN A 59 -2.27 4.99 -6.33
CA GLN A 59 -2.03 3.89 -7.26
C GLN A 59 -3.10 3.85 -8.37
N ASP A 60 -4.36 4.12 -8.04
CA ASP A 60 -5.45 4.20 -9.03
C ASP A 60 -5.22 5.36 -10.00
N ILE A 61 -4.79 6.52 -9.48
CA ILE A 61 -4.46 7.69 -10.29
C ILE A 61 -3.33 7.38 -11.29
N PHE A 62 -2.25 6.74 -10.84
CA PHE A 62 -1.15 6.37 -11.75
C PHE A 62 -1.56 5.28 -12.74
N GLN A 63 -2.37 4.31 -12.31
CA GLN A 63 -2.89 3.28 -13.21
C GLN A 63 -3.71 3.90 -14.35
N GLU A 64 -4.58 4.87 -14.04
CA GLU A 64 -5.37 5.58 -15.04
C GLU A 64 -4.49 6.41 -15.98
N GLN A 65 -3.54 7.18 -15.45
CA GLN A 65 -2.62 8.01 -16.24
C GLN A 65 -1.76 7.18 -17.20
N LEU A 66 -1.17 6.08 -16.72
CA LEU A 66 -0.31 5.22 -17.55
C LEU A 66 -1.13 4.44 -18.58
N ALA A 67 -2.37 4.04 -18.25
CA ALA A 67 -3.26 3.36 -19.19
C ALA A 67 -3.72 4.26 -20.36
N ALA A 68 -3.70 5.59 -20.17
CA ALA A 68 -4.02 6.55 -21.21
C ALA A 68 -2.93 6.64 -22.31
N ILE A 69 -1.72 6.12 -22.06
CA ILE A 69 -0.59 6.15 -23.01
C ILE A 69 -0.69 4.92 -23.93
N PRO A 70 -0.94 5.08 -25.24
CA PRO A 70 -1.16 3.95 -26.15
C PRO A 70 -0.01 2.93 -26.20
N GLU A 71 1.23 3.40 -26.07
CA GLU A 71 2.45 2.60 -26.08
C GLU A 71 2.54 1.66 -24.88
N PHE A 72 1.79 1.92 -23.79
CA PHE A 72 1.83 1.15 -22.55
C PHE A 72 0.72 0.10 -22.42
N LYS A 73 -0.18 -0.02 -23.41
CA LYS A 73 -1.32 -0.97 -23.37
C LYS A 73 -0.93 -2.42 -23.08
N GLY A 74 0.27 -2.84 -23.47
CA GLY A 74 0.78 -4.21 -23.27
C GLY A 74 1.48 -4.47 -21.93
N LEU A 75 1.68 -3.45 -21.08
CA LEU A 75 2.44 -3.62 -19.83
C LEU A 75 1.65 -4.33 -18.72
N GLY A 76 0.32 -4.37 -18.83
CA GLY A 76 -0.58 -4.96 -17.85
C GLY A 76 -0.90 -4.01 -16.69
N HIS A 77 -1.25 -4.57 -15.53
CA HIS A 77 -1.62 -3.81 -14.35
C HIS A 77 -0.38 -3.29 -13.61
N LEU A 78 -0.44 -2.03 -13.16
CA LEU A 78 0.56 -1.39 -12.32
C LEU A 78 0.63 -2.13 -10.98
N PHE A 79 1.81 -2.64 -10.63
CA PHE A 79 2.05 -3.34 -9.38
C PHE A 79 2.35 -2.36 -8.23
N LYS A 80 3.24 -1.39 -8.46
CA LYS A 80 3.64 -0.39 -7.46
C LYS A 80 4.28 0.82 -8.13
N SER A 81 4.13 2.00 -7.52
CA SER A 81 4.90 3.20 -7.84
C SER A 81 5.81 3.59 -6.66
N SER A 82 7.00 4.12 -6.94
CA SER A 82 7.85 4.71 -5.90
C SER A 82 7.42 6.13 -5.50
N GLU A 83 8.04 6.66 -4.46
CA GLU A 83 8.08 8.11 -4.27
C GLU A 83 8.95 8.77 -5.35
N PRO A 84 8.72 10.06 -5.68
CA PRO A 84 9.54 10.80 -6.63
C PRO A 84 10.94 11.05 -6.05
N VAL A 85 11.97 10.81 -6.85
CA VAL A 85 13.37 11.06 -6.48
C VAL A 85 13.91 12.19 -7.35
N GLN A 86 14.50 13.20 -6.71
CA GLN A 86 15.15 14.30 -7.42
C GLN A 86 16.41 13.82 -8.13
N LEU A 87 16.50 14.12 -9.43
CA LEU A 87 17.62 13.71 -10.30
C LEU A 87 18.55 14.87 -10.69
N THR A 88 18.15 16.11 -10.40
CA THR A 88 18.98 17.31 -10.67
C THR A 88 19.30 18.04 -9.36
N GLU A 89 20.36 18.83 -9.34
CA GLU A 89 20.72 19.64 -8.17
C GLU A 89 19.73 20.80 -7.98
N ALA A 90 19.69 21.38 -6.77
CA ALA A 90 18.69 22.39 -6.41
C ALA A 90 18.86 23.72 -7.18
N GLU A 91 20.05 23.99 -7.72
CA GLU A 91 20.42 25.27 -8.34
C GLU A 91 20.76 25.13 -9.83
N THR A 92 20.32 24.05 -10.47
CA THR A 92 20.42 23.88 -11.92
C THR A 92 19.17 24.40 -12.65
N GLU A 93 19.30 24.62 -13.95
CA GLU A 93 18.26 25.18 -14.82
C GLU A 93 17.00 24.30 -14.91
N TYR A 94 17.15 23.00 -14.67
CA TYR A 94 16.07 22.03 -14.72
C TYR A 94 15.85 21.37 -13.37
N PHE A 95 14.57 21.23 -13.01
CA PHE A 95 14.13 20.47 -11.84
C PHE A 95 13.46 19.18 -12.30
N VAL A 96 14.18 18.06 -12.21
CA VAL A 96 13.70 16.74 -12.65
C VAL A 96 13.52 15.84 -11.44
N ARG A 97 12.34 15.22 -11.33
CA ARG A 97 12.08 14.13 -10.39
C ARG A 97 11.61 12.92 -11.16
N CYS A 98 12.03 11.74 -10.71
CA CYS A 98 11.64 10.49 -11.33
C CYS A 98 10.84 9.58 -10.40
N ILE A 99 9.79 8.96 -10.93
CA ILE A 99 8.98 7.92 -10.29
C ILE A 99 9.19 6.60 -11.05
N LYS A 100 9.42 5.51 -10.31
CA LYS A 100 9.50 4.17 -10.88
C LYS A 100 8.15 3.47 -10.78
N HIS A 101 7.59 3.08 -11.91
CA HIS A 101 6.37 2.29 -12.01
C HIS A 101 6.71 0.85 -12.36
N ILE A 102 6.40 -0.06 -11.45
CA ILE A 102 6.72 -1.48 -11.58
C ILE A 102 5.50 -2.20 -12.17
N PHE A 103 5.73 -2.92 -13.26
CA PHE A 103 4.80 -3.85 -13.90
C PHE A 103 5.34 -5.28 -13.78
N PRO A 104 4.56 -6.33 -14.12
CA PRO A 104 5.01 -7.72 -13.95
C PRO A 104 6.35 -8.06 -14.62
N ASN A 105 6.61 -7.48 -15.81
CA ASN A 105 7.82 -7.76 -16.60
C ASN A 105 8.57 -6.48 -17.03
N HIS A 106 8.13 -5.30 -16.60
CA HIS A 106 8.64 -4.01 -17.10
C HIS A 106 8.72 -2.98 -15.98
N ILE A 107 9.53 -1.93 -16.21
CA ILE A 107 9.59 -0.74 -15.38
C ILE A 107 9.44 0.49 -16.29
N VAL A 108 8.54 1.40 -15.93
CA VAL A 108 8.42 2.72 -16.56
C VAL A 108 9.02 3.77 -15.62
N PHE A 109 9.84 4.65 -16.16
CA PHE A 109 10.39 5.81 -15.45
C PHE A 109 9.63 7.04 -15.93
N GLN A 110 8.85 7.63 -15.03
CA GLN A 110 8.20 8.93 -15.22
C GLN A 110 9.06 10.03 -14.61
#